data_AF-X1EAI5-F1
#
_entry.id   AF-X1EAI5-F1
#
_cell.length_a   1.000
_cell.length_b   1.000
_cell.length_c   1.000
_cell.angle_alpha   90.00
_cell.angle_beta   90.00
_cell.angle_gamma   90.00
#
_symmetry.space_group_name_H-M   'P 1'
#
loop_
_entity.id
_entity.type
_entity.pdbx_description
1 polymer ?
#
loop_
_entity_poly.entity_id
_entity_poly.type
_entity_poly.pdbx_seq_one_letter_code
_entity_poly.pdbx_strand_id
1 'polypeptide(L)'
;TNSEYGYIVQGDVEGEIMDLNYCSDRYELVPNEVIFPRIEEELNARGMAFSVAYHAIDNVRFYAKYILEDKNLAIGSGSDQVKPMISVNHSYNGLTKYSITFGYFRMVCSNGLVIPLEG
;
A
#
# COMPACT_ATOMS: atom_id res chain seq x y z
N THR A 1 -6.17 -25.97 6.65
CA THR A 1 -4.69 -26.02 6.65
C THR A 1 -4.24 -25.22 5.45
N ASN A 2 -3.62 -24.06 5.66
CA ASN A 2 -3.27 -23.16 4.56
C ASN A 2 -2.14 -23.77 3.73
N SER A 3 -2.48 -24.41 2.61
CA SER A 3 -1.54 -24.89 1.60
C SER A 3 -0.93 -23.74 0.78
N GLU A 4 -0.92 -22.51 1.31
CA GLU A 4 -0.47 -21.28 0.64
C GLU A 4 1.02 -20.98 0.87
N TYR A 5 1.75 -21.82 1.61
CA TYR A 5 3.18 -21.67 1.88
C TYR A 5 3.91 -22.95 1.42
N GLY A 6 4.36 -22.99 0.17
CA GLY A 6 5.03 -24.16 -0.40
C GLY A 6 6.53 -24.20 -0.09
N TYR A 7 7.17 -23.03 -0.13
CA TYR A 7 8.62 -22.87 -0.02
C TYR A 7 8.96 -21.55 0.68
N ILE A 8 10.08 -21.52 1.42
CA ILE A 8 10.61 -20.32 2.07
C ILE A 8 11.98 -20.03 1.45
N VAL A 9 12.19 -18.79 1.01
CA VAL A 9 13.49 -18.28 0.58
C VAL A 9 14.14 -17.61 1.78
N GLN A 10 15.23 -18.20 2.25
CA GLN A 10 16.04 -17.64 3.34
C GLN A 10 17.31 -17.03 2.78
N GLY A 11 17.70 -15.87 3.32
CA GLY A 11 18.95 -15.20 2.98
C GLY A 11 19.79 -14.94 4.21
N ASP A 12 21.10 -15.02 4.06
CA ASP A 12 22.05 -14.51 5.04
C ASP A 12 22.18 -12.99 4.83
N VAL A 13 21.70 -12.22 5.80
CA VAL A 13 21.84 -10.77 5.84
C VAL A 13 22.66 -10.43 7.08
N GLU A 14 23.90 -10.01 6.86
CA GLU A 14 24.83 -9.63 7.93
C GLU A 14 25.12 -10.75 8.95
N GLY A 15 25.08 -12.01 8.52
CA GLY A 15 25.33 -13.19 9.37
C GLY A 15 24.09 -13.71 10.09
N GLU A 16 22.92 -13.10 9.87
CA GLU A 16 21.63 -13.59 10.36
C GLU A 16 20.84 -14.24 9.21
N ILE A 17 20.35 -15.45 9.45
CA ILE A 17 19.44 -16.13 8.53
C ILE A 17 18.07 -15.45 8.68
N MET A 18 17.62 -14.76 7.64
CA MET A 18 16.31 -14.11 7.59
C MET A 18 15.42 -14.77 6.55
N ASP A 19 14.14 -14.93 6.88
CA ASP A 19 13.11 -15.32 5.91
C ASP A 19 12.82 -14.13 5.00
N LEU A 20 13.29 -14.20 3.75
CA LEU A 20 13.14 -13.14 2.77
C LEU A 20 11.80 -13.20 2.05
N ASN A 21 11.32 -14.41 1.76
CA ASN A 21 10.09 -14.60 1.01
C ASN A 21 9.44 -15.95 1.28
N TYR A 22 8.13 -15.99 1.10
CA TYR A 22 7.36 -17.23 1.13
C TYR A 22 6.74 -17.44 -0.26
N CYS A 23 7.22 -18.46 -0.98
CA CYS A 23 6.77 -18.80 -2.33
C CYS A 23 5.75 -19.94 -2.27
N SER A 24 4.67 -19.80 -3.06
CA SER A 24 3.79 -20.91 -3.40
C SER A 24 3.51 -20.89 -4.89
N ASP A 25 2.98 -21.99 -5.43
CA ASP A 25 2.63 -22.11 -6.86
C ASP A 25 1.64 -21.03 -7.35
N ARG A 26 1.03 -20.26 -6.45
CA ARG A 26 0.08 -19.17 -6.75
C ARG A 26 0.59 -17.78 -6.37
N TYR A 27 1.78 -17.67 -5.78
CA TYR A 27 2.32 -16.39 -5.31
C TYR A 27 3.27 -15.82 -6.37
N GLU A 28 2.75 -14.90 -7.19
CA GLU A 28 3.56 -14.13 -8.13
C GLU A 28 4.21 -12.96 -7.38
N LEU A 29 5.54 -13.03 -7.22
CA LEU A 29 6.32 -11.97 -6.61
C LEU A 29 6.28 -10.72 -7.51
N VAL A 30 5.57 -9.67 -7.07
CA VAL A 30 5.58 -8.36 -7.76
C VAL A 30 6.53 -7.43 -7.01
N PRO A 31 7.68 -7.02 -7.56
CA PRO A 31 8.60 -6.15 -6.86
C PRO A 31 7.99 -4.77 -6.56
N ASN A 32 8.22 -4.25 -5.34
CA ASN A 32 7.78 -2.92 -4.92
C ASN A 32 8.24 -1.80 -5.87
N GLU A 33 9.43 -1.94 -6.48
CA GLU A 33 10.00 -1.02 -7.47
C GLU A 33 9.17 -0.90 -8.75
N VAL A 34 8.33 -1.89 -9.05
CA VAL A 34 7.41 -1.87 -10.20
C VAL A 34 6.06 -1.26 -9.82
N ILE A 35 5.67 -1.37 -8.54
CA ILE A 35 4.35 -0.96 -8.07
C ILE A 35 4.31 0.55 -7.78
N PHE A 36 5.10 1.02 -6.81
CA PHE A 36 4.97 2.37 -6.28
C PHE A 36 5.38 3.45 -7.29
N PRO A 37 6.54 3.34 -7.96
CA PRO A 37 6.94 4.33 -8.97
C PRO A 37 5.94 4.41 -10.12
N ARG A 38 5.33 3.28 -10.52
CA ARG A 38 4.35 3.28 -11.60
C ARG A 38 3.08 4.03 -11.24
N ILE A 39 2.62 3.95 -9.99
CA ILE A 39 1.48 4.73 -9.51
C ILE A 39 1.83 6.23 -9.55
N GLU A 40 3.00 6.60 -9.05
CA GLU A 40 3.44 8.01 -9.05
C GLU A 40 3.59 8.57 -10.46
N GLU A 41 4.19 7.81 -11.39
CA GLU A 41 4.30 8.17 -12.81
C GLU A 41 2.91 8.46 -13.41
N GLU A 42 1.95 7.59 -13.17
CA GLU A 42 0.59 7.70 -13.70
C GLU A 42 -0.18 8.88 -13.09
N LEU A 43 0.04 9.19 -11.80
CA LEU A 43 -0.54 10.36 -11.14
C LEU A 43 0.08 11.66 -11.70
N ASN A 44 1.40 11.70 -11.81
CA ASN A 44 2.16 12.84 -12.31
C ASN A 44 1.87 13.12 -13.79
N ALA A 45 1.80 12.08 -14.64
CA ALA A 45 1.49 12.21 -16.06
C ALA A 45 0.11 12.82 -16.32
N ARG A 46 -0.83 12.66 -15.37
CA ARG A 46 -2.16 13.27 -15.41
C ARG A 46 -2.24 14.63 -14.70
N GLY A 47 -1.13 15.14 -14.18
CA GLY A 47 -1.08 16.41 -13.46
C GLY A 47 -1.88 16.42 -12.16
N MET A 48 -2.10 15.25 -11.54
CA MET A 48 -2.84 15.15 -10.29
C MET A 48 -1.92 15.48 -9.11
N ALA A 49 -2.33 16.44 -8.28
CA ALA A 49 -1.66 16.69 -7.02
C ALA A 49 -2.03 15.60 -6.01
N PHE A 50 -1.03 14.99 -5.39
CA PHE A 50 -1.22 13.97 -4.36
C PHE A 50 -0.22 14.12 -3.22
N SER A 51 -0.61 13.65 -2.04
CA SER A 51 0.30 13.41 -0.92
C SER A 51 0.47 11.89 -0.73
N VAL A 52 1.66 11.45 -0.35
CA VAL A 52 1.97 10.03 -0.18
C VAL A 52 2.51 9.75 1.22
N ALA A 53 2.03 8.67 1.84
CA ALA A 53 2.53 8.14 3.09
C ALA A 53 2.91 6.67 2.93
N TYR A 54 4.17 6.36 3.27
CA TYR A 54 4.73 5.01 3.23
C TYR A 54 4.86 4.46 4.65
N HIS A 55 4.54 3.18 4.81
CA HIS A 55 4.74 2.46 6.06
C HIS A 55 5.22 1.04 5.78
N ALA A 56 6.24 0.60 6.50
CA ALA A 56 6.78 -0.74 6.42
C ALA A 56 6.85 -1.37 7.81
N ILE A 57 6.56 -2.67 7.89
CA ILE A 57 6.64 -3.46 9.12
C ILE A 57 7.60 -4.62 8.87
N ASP A 58 8.64 -4.70 9.70
CA ASP A 58 9.67 -5.75 9.71
C ASP A 58 10.27 -6.04 8.33
N ASN A 59 10.30 -5.04 7.43
CA ASN A 59 10.75 -5.15 6.03
C ASN A 59 10.05 -6.24 5.18
N VAL A 60 8.95 -6.80 5.67
CA VAL A 60 8.19 -7.87 4.98
C VAL A 60 6.80 -7.43 4.56
N ARG A 61 6.27 -6.34 5.15
CA ARG A 61 4.97 -5.75 4.83
C ARG A 61 5.14 -4.29 4.48
N PHE A 62 4.48 -3.87 3.41
CA PHE A 62 4.59 -2.55 2.83
C PHE A 62 3.20 -1.98 2.57
N TYR A 63 3.02 -0.73 2.95
CA TYR A 63 1.79 0.01 2.83
C TYR A 63 2.11 1.37 2.21
N ALA A 64 1.35 1.75 1.19
CA ALA A 64 1.41 3.09 0.62
C ALA A 64 0.00 3.67 0.52
N LYS A 65 -0.15 4.92 0.94
CA LYS A 65 -1.40 5.68 0.82
C LYS A 65 -1.13 6.91 -0.01
N TYR A 66 -1.79 7.01 -1.16
CA TYR A 66 -1.76 8.19 -2.03
C TYR A 66 -3.09 8.93 -1.88
N ILE A 67 -3.08 10.11 -1.29
CA ILE A 67 -4.26 10.95 -1.08
C ILE A 67 -4.28 12.00 -2.19
N LEU A 68 -5.38 12.08 -2.95
CA LEU A 68 -5.52 13.08 -3.99
C LEU A 68 -5.90 14.42 -3.36
N GLU A 69 -5.15 15.48 -3.68
CA GLU A 69 -5.27 16.81 -3.08
C GLU A 69 -6.15 17.77 -3.89
N ASP A 70 -6.87 17.26 -4.90
CA ASP A 70 -7.80 18.07 -5.68
C ASP A 70 -9.01 18.48 -4.84
N LYS A 71 -9.18 19.79 -4.65
CA LYS A 71 -10.28 20.39 -3.90
C LYS A 71 -11.66 20.10 -4.52
N ASN A 72 -11.72 19.85 -5.83
CA ASN A 72 -12.97 19.51 -6.51
C ASN A 72 -13.43 18.07 -6.21
N LEU A 73 -12.52 17.21 -5.76
CA LEU A 73 -12.80 15.84 -5.36
C LEU A 73 -13.06 15.73 -3.85
N ALA A 74 -12.76 16.78 -3.07
CA ALA A 74 -12.99 16.77 -1.64
C ALA A 74 -14.48 16.98 -1.33
N ILE A 75 -15.05 16.09 -0.51
CA ILE A 75 -16.42 16.19 -0.01
C ILE A 75 -16.36 16.54 1.48
N GLY A 76 -17.08 17.57 1.91
CA GLY A 76 -17.13 18.02 3.31
C GLY A 76 -16.78 19.48 3.50
N SER A 77 -16.78 19.94 4.76
CA SER A 77 -16.54 21.35 5.10
C SER A 77 -15.59 21.49 6.28
N GLY A 78 -14.72 22.51 6.23
CA GLY A 78 -13.75 22.78 7.30
C GLY A 78 -12.70 21.68 7.43
N SER A 79 -12.50 21.17 8.65
CA SER A 79 -11.54 20.11 8.98
C SER A 79 -12.02 18.70 8.65
N ASP A 80 -13.31 18.54 8.33
CA ASP A 80 -13.91 17.25 8.02
C ASP A 80 -14.00 17.07 6.51
N GLN A 81 -12.86 16.73 5.91
CA GLN A 81 -12.75 16.49 4.47
C GLN A 81 -12.59 15.01 4.17
N VAL A 82 -13.41 14.54 3.24
CA VAL A 82 -13.32 13.24 2.63
C VAL A 82 -12.61 13.43 1.29
N LYS A 83 -11.49 12.73 1.10
CA LYS A 83 -10.69 12.82 -0.13
C LYS A 83 -10.56 11.44 -0.78
N PRO A 84 -10.42 11.37 -2.11
CA PRO A 84 -10.06 10.12 -2.77
C PRO A 84 -8.66 9.67 -2.32
N MET A 85 -8.50 8.38 -2.09
CA MET A 85 -7.23 7.77 -1.72
C MET A 85 -7.05 6.43 -2.44
N ILE A 86 -5.82 6.19 -2.88
CA ILE A 86 -5.33 4.88 -3.32
C ILE A 86 -4.53 4.28 -2.17
N SER A 87 -4.97 3.14 -1.66
CA SER A 87 -4.28 2.37 -0.63
C SER A 87 -3.69 1.12 -1.27
N VAL A 88 -2.39 0.93 -1.14
CA VAL A 88 -1.66 -0.24 -1.61
C VAL A 88 -1.19 -1.02 -0.39
N ASN A 89 -1.54 -2.31 -0.31
CA ASN A 89 -1.03 -3.22 0.71
C ASN A 89 -0.29 -4.36 0.02
N HIS A 90 0.91 -4.65 0.48
CA HIS A 90 1.74 -5.69 -0.09
C HIS A 90 2.56 -6.39 0.99
N SER A 91 2.70 -7.71 0.93
CA SER A 91 3.64 -8.41 1.81
C SER A 91 4.32 -9.58 1.12
N TYR A 92 5.61 -9.75 1.41
CA TYR A 92 6.46 -10.84 0.92
C TYR A 92 6.42 -12.10 1.80
N ASN A 93 5.74 -12.03 2.94
CA ASN A 93 5.56 -13.16 3.85
C ASN A 93 4.24 -13.93 3.65
N GLY A 94 3.54 -13.71 2.53
CA GLY A 94 2.30 -14.40 2.17
C GLY A 94 1.08 -14.11 3.05
N LEU A 95 1.24 -13.41 4.18
CA LEU A 95 0.15 -13.07 5.11
C LEU A 95 -0.77 -11.95 4.60
N THR A 96 -0.36 -11.19 3.59
CA THR A 96 -1.17 -10.15 2.95
C THR A 96 -0.99 -10.26 1.44
N LYS A 97 -2.08 -10.64 0.75
CA LYS A 97 -2.09 -10.61 -0.72
C LYS A 97 -1.93 -9.17 -1.19
N TYR A 98 -1.13 -8.98 -2.23
CA TYR A 98 -1.04 -7.70 -2.92
C TYR A 98 -2.44 -7.18 -3.25
N SER A 99 -2.74 -5.95 -2.82
CA SER A 99 -4.03 -5.32 -3.05
C SER A 99 -3.86 -3.82 -3.27
N ILE A 100 -4.63 -3.31 -4.23
CA ILE A 100 -4.84 -1.88 -4.43
C ILE A 100 -6.32 -1.61 -4.19
N THR A 101 -6.61 -0.70 -3.28
CA THR A 101 -7.97 -0.23 -2.98
C THR A 101 -8.06 1.25 -3.31
N PHE A 102 -9.04 1.64 -4.11
CA PHE A 102 -9.38 3.04 -4.37
C PHE A 102 -10.73 3.36 -3.75
N GLY A 103 -10.82 4.49 -3.06
CA GLY A 103 -12.07 4.92 -2.42
C GLY A 103 -12.00 6.33 -1.86
N TYR A 104 -13.12 6.78 -1.30
CA TYR A 104 -13.22 8.04 -0.57
C TYR A 104 -13.01 7.79 0.91
N PHE A 105 -12.09 8.54 1.51
CA PHE A 105 -11.68 8.36 2.89
C PHE A 105 -11.78 9.65 3.66
N ARG A 106 -12.41 9.58 4.82
CA ARG A 106 -12.50 10.69 5.76
C ARG A 106 -11.14 10.88 6.44
N MET A 107 -10.54 12.06 6.27
CA MET A 107 -9.31 12.43 6.96
C MET A 107 -9.65 12.81 8.41
N VAL A 108 -9.27 11.98 9.37
CA VAL A 108 -9.53 12.24 10.81
C VAL A 108 -8.39 13.02 11.45
N CYS A 109 -7.18 12.93 10.89
CA CYS A 109 -5.97 13.58 11.38
C CYS A 109 -5.07 13.99 10.21
N SER A 110 -4.20 14.99 10.44
CA SER A 110 -3.05 15.29 9.57
C SER A 110 -1.97 14.20 9.56
N ASN A 111 -2.02 13.21 10.46
CA ASN A 111 -1.08 12.08 10.51
C ASN A 111 -1.42 10.91 9.55
N GLY A 112 -2.41 11.06 8.67
CA GLY A 112 -2.79 10.03 7.70
C GLY A 112 -3.73 8.94 8.25
N LEU A 113 -4.30 9.14 9.45
CA LEU A 113 -5.42 8.32 9.92
C LEU A 113 -6.67 8.63 9.09
N VAL A 114 -7.19 7.58 8.46
CA VAL A 114 -8.33 7.63 7.55
C VAL A 114 -9.37 6.61 7.94
N ILE A 115 -10.65 6.97 7.79
CA ILE A 115 -11.78 6.05 7.95
C ILE A 115 -12.43 5.88 6.57
N PRO A 116 -12.54 4.65 6.03
CA PRO A 116 -13.31 4.41 4.82
C PRO A 116 -14.78 4.74 5.06
N LEU A 117 -15.42 5.40 4.09
CA LEU A 117 -16.87 5.57 4.12
C LEU A 117 -17.55 4.25 3.69
N GLU A 118 -18.40 3.70 4.56
CA GLU A 118 -19.32 2.64 4.19
C GLU A 118 -20.49 3.24 3.40
N GLY A 119 -20.80 2.65 2.25
CA GLY A 119 -21.94 2.99 1.40
C GLY A 119 -23.05 1.95 1.51
#